data_AF-A0A4P6JLR1-F1
#
_entry.id   AF-A0A4P6JLR1-F1
#
_cell.length_a   1.000
_cell.length_b   1.000
_cell.length_c   1.000
_cell.angle_alpha   90.00
_cell.angle_beta   90.00
_cell.angle_gamma   90.00
#
_symmetry.space_group_name_H-M   'P 1'
#
loop_
_entity.id
_entity.type
_entity.pdbx_description
1 polymer ?
#
loop_
_entity_poly.entity_id
_entity_poly.type
_entity_poly.pdbx_seq_one_letter_code
_entity_poly.pdbx_strand_id
1 'polypeptide(L)'
;MQEGIEETKGNDAAPKEQLAPGGIGVAVAIDWGLAVQIFLTPIITVLNPASQPKIAALNSTLTVVLYFIIAWLLAGLCLFFGEMLRSGHNWARWIQIAVTALLTLGGLASLPGLYQSLITGHFWPLVTEVILVIFAPLVLWRLSRPATGRWFKTVSAAEARQRHGGKWVWFIALFAIVGGILQTLAVMNK
;
A
#
# COMPACT_ATOMS: atom_id res chain seq x y z
N MET A 1 19.93 -3.43 -68.74
CA MET A 1 19.17 -2.41 -67.98
C MET A 1 18.90 -3.03 -66.63
N GLN A 2 19.71 -2.65 -65.64
CA GLN A 2 19.52 -2.98 -64.23
C GLN A 2 18.48 -2.01 -63.64
N GLU A 3 17.64 -2.52 -62.76
CA GLU A 3 17.03 -1.89 -61.56
C GLU A 3 15.88 -2.82 -61.17
N GLY A 4 15.71 -3.27 -59.93
CA GLY A 4 16.23 -2.82 -58.66
C GLY A 4 15.19 -3.25 -57.63
N ILE A 5 15.61 -4.05 -56.67
CA ILE A 5 14.82 -4.58 -55.56
C ILE A 5 14.34 -3.41 -54.70
N GLU A 6 13.07 -3.36 -54.33
CA GLU A 6 12.67 -2.81 -53.02
C GLU A 6 11.61 -3.70 -52.38
N GLU A 7 12.10 -4.66 -51.60
CA GLU A 7 11.38 -5.20 -50.45
C GLU A 7 11.06 -4.03 -49.51
N THR A 8 9.81 -3.58 -49.46
CA THR A 8 9.32 -2.78 -48.34
C THR A 8 9.24 -3.65 -47.08
N LYS A 9 10.37 -3.85 -46.42
CA LYS A 9 10.43 -4.22 -45.00
C LYS A 9 9.92 -3.05 -44.17
N GLY A 10 8.59 -3.01 -43.99
CA GLY A 10 7.95 -2.21 -42.95
C GLY A 10 8.21 -2.80 -41.57
N ASN A 11 9.45 -2.69 -41.10
CA ASN A 11 9.80 -2.87 -39.71
C ASN A 11 9.47 -1.59 -38.95
N ASP A 12 8.26 -1.50 -38.41
CA ASP A 12 7.92 -0.54 -37.34
C ASP A 12 6.89 -1.17 -36.41
N ALA A 13 7.28 -2.29 -35.78
CA ALA A 13 6.69 -2.66 -34.51
C ALA A 13 7.22 -1.67 -33.45
N ALA A 14 6.67 -0.44 -33.45
CA ALA A 14 6.85 0.50 -32.36
C ALA A 14 6.61 -0.26 -31.05
N PRO A 15 7.53 -0.23 -30.06
CA PRO A 15 7.31 -0.88 -28.79
C PRO A 15 6.00 -0.32 -28.24
N LYS A 16 4.95 -1.15 -28.18
CA LYS A 16 3.67 -0.76 -27.60
C LYS A 16 3.98 -0.31 -26.18
N GLU A 17 3.97 1.00 -25.97
CA GLU A 17 4.24 1.63 -24.69
C GLU A 17 3.25 1.03 -23.70
N GLN A 18 3.73 0.07 -22.92
CA GLN A 18 2.87 -0.78 -22.12
C GLN A 18 2.47 0.07 -20.93
N LEU A 19 1.33 0.76 -21.05
CA LEU A 19 0.77 1.64 -20.03
C LEU A 19 0.86 0.97 -18.66
N ALA A 20 1.38 1.72 -17.68
CA ALA A 20 1.53 1.23 -16.32
C ALA A 20 0.18 0.69 -15.81
N PRO A 21 0.15 -0.49 -15.17
CA PRO A 21 -1.08 -1.07 -14.66
C PRO A 21 -1.79 -0.11 -13.70
N GLY A 22 -3.03 0.24 -14.01
CA GLY A 22 -3.87 1.00 -13.08
C GLY A 22 -4.01 0.23 -11.75
N GLY A 23 -3.79 0.91 -10.63
CA GLY A 23 -3.88 0.34 -9.28
C GLY A 23 -2.57 0.27 -8.50
N ILE A 24 -1.41 0.39 -9.16
CA ILE A 24 -0.10 0.41 -8.47
C ILE A 24 0.00 1.59 -7.51
N GLY A 25 -0.42 2.79 -7.93
CA GLY A 25 -0.38 3.98 -7.08
C GLY A 25 -1.23 3.85 -5.81
N VAL A 26 -2.42 3.25 -5.92
CA VAL A 26 -3.30 3.04 -4.76
C VAL A 26 -2.68 2.02 -3.80
N ALA A 27 -2.11 0.93 -4.32
CA ALA A 27 -1.41 -0.05 -3.49
C ALA A 27 -0.22 0.56 -2.74
N VAL A 28 0.63 1.33 -3.44
CA VAL A 28 1.77 2.03 -2.81
C VAL A 28 1.29 3.05 -1.78
N ALA A 29 0.20 3.78 -2.06
CA ALA A 29 -0.38 4.71 -1.10
C ALA A 29 -0.90 4.01 0.17
N ILE A 30 -1.48 2.82 0.04
CA ILE A 30 -1.91 2.00 1.18
C ILE A 30 -0.69 1.54 1.99
N ASP A 31 0.35 1.01 1.35
CA ASP A 31 1.54 0.51 2.05
C ASP A 31 2.26 1.64 2.79
N TRP A 32 2.43 2.79 2.12
CA TRP A 32 3.05 3.96 2.73
C TRP A 32 2.14 4.60 3.78
N GLY A 33 0.82 4.60 3.59
CA GLY A 33 -0.12 5.08 4.58
C GLY A 33 -0.13 4.21 5.83
N LEU A 34 -0.02 2.88 5.68
CA LEU A 34 0.16 1.96 6.78
C LEU A 34 1.50 2.20 7.49
N ALA A 35 2.57 2.49 6.75
CA ALA A 35 3.84 2.88 7.36
C ALA A 35 3.70 4.14 8.22
N VAL A 36 3.05 5.19 7.70
CA VAL A 36 2.76 6.42 8.46
C VAL A 36 1.93 6.10 9.69
N GLN A 37 0.90 5.26 9.55
CA GLN A 37 0.04 4.87 10.65
C GLN A 37 0.85 4.19 11.77
N ILE A 38 1.62 3.16 11.42
CA ILE A 38 2.45 2.38 12.35
C ILE A 38 3.51 3.28 12.99
N PHE A 39 4.10 4.19 12.23
CA PHE A 39 5.10 5.14 12.73
C PHE A 39 4.53 6.11 13.78
N LEU A 40 3.32 6.63 13.55
CA LEU A 40 2.66 7.58 14.45
C LEU A 40 2.04 6.93 15.69
N THR A 41 1.59 5.67 15.59
CA THR A 41 0.90 4.97 16.69
C THR A 41 1.68 5.00 18.02
N PRO A 42 2.99 4.67 18.09
CA PRO A 42 3.73 4.73 19.35
C PRO A 42 3.89 6.15 19.91
N ILE A 43 4.01 7.16 19.03
CA ILE A 43 4.11 8.57 19.43
C ILE A 43 2.84 9.01 20.14
N ILE A 44 1.67 8.73 19.55
CA ILE A 44 0.39 9.14 20.14
C ILE A 44 0.08 8.30 21.39
N THR A 45 0.43 7.01 21.39
CA THR A 45 0.26 6.14 22.56
C THR A 45 1.02 6.65 23.79
N VAL A 46 2.21 7.25 23.62
CA VAL A 46 2.93 7.87 24.75
C VAL A 46 2.24 9.13 25.27
N LEU A 47 1.60 9.90 24.38
CA LEU A 47 0.83 11.08 24.76
C LEU A 47 -0.48 10.74 25.48
N ASN A 48 -0.95 9.48 25.41
CA ASN A 48 -2.10 8.98 26.13
C ASN A 48 -1.73 7.79 27.04
N PRO A 49 -1.34 8.05 28.31
CA PRO A 49 -0.86 7.02 29.25
C PRO A 49 -1.85 5.87 29.49
N ALA A 50 -3.15 6.11 29.32
CA ALA A 50 -4.18 5.08 29.47
C ALA A 50 -4.10 3.97 28.41
N SER A 51 -3.44 4.23 27.28
CA SER A 51 -3.31 3.33 26.14
C SER A 51 -1.97 2.59 26.09
N GLN A 52 -1.11 2.72 27.11
CA GLN A 52 0.23 2.14 27.06
C GLN A 52 0.20 0.61 27.09
N PRO A 53 1.00 -0.06 26.23
CA PRO A 53 1.12 -1.51 26.25
C PRO A 53 1.74 -1.97 27.56
N LYS A 54 1.06 -2.90 28.24
CA LYS A 54 1.55 -3.50 29.49
C LYS A 54 2.06 -4.92 29.20
N ILE A 55 3.36 -5.13 29.37
CA ILE A 55 3.98 -6.46 29.33
C ILE A 55 4.42 -6.79 30.76
N ALA A 56 3.75 -7.76 31.39
CA ALA A 56 3.90 -8.07 32.81
C ALA A 56 5.34 -8.44 33.26
N ALA A 57 6.22 -8.80 32.32
CA ALA A 57 7.58 -9.24 32.59
C ALA A 57 8.66 -8.16 32.37
N LEU A 58 8.31 -6.95 31.93
CA LEU A 58 9.27 -5.89 31.58
C LEU A 58 8.98 -4.61 32.37
N ASN A 59 10.02 -3.84 32.67
CA ASN A 59 9.85 -2.48 33.19
C ASN A 59 9.16 -1.62 32.11
N SER A 60 8.23 -0.76 32.52
CA SER A 60 7.45 0.15 31.68
C SER A 60 8.32 0.91 30.65
N THR A 61 9.48 1.44 31.05
CA THR A 61 10.38 2.14 30.13
C THR A 61 10.90 1.23 29.01
N LEU A 62 11.29 0.00 29.34
CA LEU A 62 11.80 -0.97 28.37
C LEU A 62 10.69 -1.43 27.42
N THR A 63 9.47 -1.63 27.93
CA THR A 63 8.30 -1.96 27.10
C THR A 63 8.02 -0.87 26.07
N VAL A 64 8.06 0.41 26.48
CA VAL A 64 7.86 1.53 25.57
C VAL A 64 8.97 1.58 24.51
N VAL A 65 10.24 1.47 24.90
CA VAL A 65 11.36 1.49 23.95
C VAL A 65 11.25 0.36 22.92
N LEU A 66 10.99 -0.87 23.37
CA LEU A 66 10.80 -2.02 22.47
C LEU A 66 9.61 -1.82 21.52
N TYR A 67 8.52 -1.24 22.03
CA TYR A 67 7.35 -0.93 21.21
C TYR A 67 7.68 0.06 20.08
N PHE A 68 8.44 1.13 20.36
CA PHE A 68 8.92 2.05 19.33
C PHE A 68 9.79 1.37 18.29
N ILE A 69 10.77 0.57 18.74
CA ILE A 69 11.70 -0.13 17.82
C ILE A 69 10.93 -1.05 16.90
N ILE A 70 10.04 -1.90 17.45
CA ILE A 70 9.25 -2.85 16.65
C ILE A 70 8.33 -2.10 15.69
N ALA A 71 7.61 -1.07 16.16
CA ALA A 71 6.72 -0.29 15.30
C ALA A 71 7.48 0.36 14.14
N TRP A 72 8.62 1.00 14.40
CA TRP A 72 9.39 1.67 13.34
C TRP A 72 10.05 0.70 12.37
N LEU A 73 10.47 -0.48 12.83
CA LEU A 73 10.93 -1.55 11.93
C LEU A 73 9.80 -2.02 11.00
N LEU A 74 8.59 -2.22 11.54
CA LEU A 74 7.42 -2.58 10.74
C LEU A 74 7.02 -1.47 9.77
N ALA A 75 7.07 -0.21 10.19
CA ALA A 75 6.82 0.93 9.31
C ALA A 75 7.84 0.99 8.15
N GLY A 76 9.13 0.76 8.45
CA GLY A 76 10.17 0.66 7.42
C GLY A 76 9.93 -0.49 6.44
N LEU A 77 9.44 -1.64 6.93
CA LEU A 77 9.05 -2.77 6.10
C LEU A 77 7.90 -2.43 5.15
N CYS A 78 6.88 -1.71 5.63
CA CYS A 78 5.77 -1.23 4.79
C CYS A 78 6.26 -0.25 3.70
N LEU A 79 7.17 0.69 4.04
CA LEU A 79 7.78 1.58 3.04
C LEU A 79 8.57 0.80 1.99
N PHE A 80 9.32 -0.21 2.43
CA PHE A 80 10.09 -1.08 1.55
C PHE A 80 9.17 -1.85 0.59
N PHE A 81 8.08 -2.44 1.06
CA PHE A 81 7.13 -3.13 0.17
C PHE A 81 6.51 -2.19 -0.87
N GLY A 82 6.09 -1.00 -0.46
CA GLY A 82 5.59 0.01 -1.39
C GLY A 82 6.63 0.41 -2.45
N GLU A 83 7.90 0.55 -2.07
CA GLU A 83 8.99 0.83 -3.00
C GLU A 83 9.31 -0.36 -3.92
N MET A 84 9.23 -1.59 -3.42
CA MET A 84 9.41 -2.81 -4.24
C MET A 84 8.30 -2.94 -5.29
N LEU A 85 7.05 -2.60 -4.92
CA LEU A 85 5.93 -2.55 -5.85
C LEU A 85 6.10 -1.42 -6.87
N ARG A 86 6.52 -0.23 -6.42
CA ARG A 86 6.79 0.93 -7.29
C ARG A 86 7.88 0.65 -8.32
N SER A 87 8.93 -0.05 -7.90
CA SER A 87 10.06 -0.48 -8.73
C SER A 87 9.78 -1.71 -9.58
N GLY A 88 8.55 -2.25 -9.58
CA GLY A 88 8.16 -3.29 -10.53
C GLY A 88 8.66 -4.69 -10.20
N HIS A 89 9.03 -4.99 -8.95
CA HIS A 89 9.47 -6.34 -8.59
C HIS A 89 8.31 -7.34 -8.64
N ASN A 90 8.44 -8.39 -9.46
CA ASN A 90 7.36 -9.35 -9.68
C ASN A 90 6.95 -10.13 -8.42
N TRP A 91 7.86 -10.39 -7.48
CA TRP A 91 7.54 -11.05 -6.22
C TRP A 91 6.71 -10.14 -5.28
N ALA A 92 6.95 -8.82 -5.32
CA ALA A 92 6.21 -7.84 -4.52
C ALA A 92 4.73 -7.82 -4.92
N ARG A 93 4.42 -8.02 -6.20
CA ARG A 93 3.03 -8.19 -6.68
C ARG A 93 2.31 -9.35 -5.97
N TRP A 94 2.96 -10.51 -5.83
CA TRP A 94 2.33 -11.67 -5.20
C TRP A 94 2.10 -11.49 -3.71
N ILE A 95 3.07 -10.89 -3.02
CA ILE A 95 2.89 -10.52 -1.61
C ILE A 95 1.76 -9.52 -1.46
N GLN A 96 1.71 -8.49 -2.31
CA GLN A 96 0.65 -7.48 -2.25
C GLN A 96 -0.72 -8.10 -2.49
N ILE A 97 -0.85 -9.03 -3.44
CA ILE A 97 -2.09 -9.79 -3.67
C ILE A 97 -2.49 -10.55 -2.40
N ALA A 98 -1.56 -11.30 -1.79
CA ALA A 98 -1.84 -12.08 -0.60
C ALA A 98 -2.27 -11.20 0.59
N VAL A 99 -1.51 -10.14 0.89
CA VAL A 99 -1.81 -9.20 1.97
C VAL A 99 -3.13 -8.49 1.73
N THR A 100 -3.37 -8.00 0.51
CA THR A 100 -4.61 -7.28 0.18
C THR A 100 -5.83 -8.20 0.23
N ALA A 101 -5.69 -9.48 -0.13
CA ALA A 101 -6.75 -10.48 0.04
C ALA A 101 -7.07 -10.70 1.53
N LEU A 102 -6.06 -10.82 2.38
CA LEU A 102 -6.25 -10.92 3.83
C LEU A 102 -6.91 -9.67 4.41
N LEU A 103 -6.49 -8.48 4.00
CA LEU A 103 -7.12 -7.21 4.41
C LEU A 103 -8.58 -7.15 3.99
N THR A 104 -8.91 -7.59 2.78
CA THR A 104 -10.29 -7.64 2.28
C THR A 104 -11.14 -8.58 3.13
N LEU A 105 -10.64 -9.78 3.43
CA LEU A 105 -11.33 -10.74 4.31
C LEU A 105 -11.48 -10.20 5.73
N GLY A 106 -10.46 -9.53 6.25
CA GLY A 106 -10.49 -8.86 7.55
C GLY A 106 -11.56 -7.77 7.62
N GLY A 107 -11.69 -6.95 6.57
CA GLY A 107 -12.77 -5.97 6.42
C GLY A 107 -14.15 -6.62 6.45
N LEU A 108 -14.37 -7.60 5.57
CA LEU A 108 -15.65 -8.31 5.54
C LEU A 108 -16.03 -8.92 6.91
N ALA A 109 -15.05 -9.40 7.67
CA ALA A 109 -15.25 -9.90 9.03
C ALA A 109 -15.50 -8.79 10.07
N SER A 110 -15.04 -7.55 9.85
CA SER A 110 -15.28 -6.40 10.75
C SER A 110 -16.62 -5.70 10.53
N LEU A 111 -17.34 -5.97 9.44
CA LEU A 111 -18.65 -5.36 9.14
C LEU A 111 -19.68 -5.44 10.27
N PRO A 112 -19.86 -6.56 11.01
CA PRO A 112 -20.78 -6.58 12.15
C PRO A 112 -20.37 -5.59 13.24
N GLY A 113 -19.07 -5.45 13.50
CA GLY A 113 -18.53 -4.46 14.45
C GLY A 113 -18.78 -3.04 13.98
N LEU A 114 -18.55 -2.75 12.70
CA LEU A 114 -18.88 -1.45 12.11
C LEU A 114 -20.37 -1.13 12.28
N TYR A 115 -21.26 -2.07 11.99
CA TYR A 115 -22.70 -1.85 12.16
C TYR A 115 -23.05 -1.42 13.60
N GLN A 116 -22.49 -2.12 14.60
CA GLN A 116 -22.67 -1.75 16.01
C GLN A 116 -22.09 -0.37 16.35
N SER A 117 -20.93 -0.01 15.80
CA SER A 117 -20.35 1.33 15.98
C SER A 117 -21.21 2.43 15.35
N LEU A 118 -21.80 2.19 14.17
CA LEU A 118 -22.64 3.18 13.50
C LEU A 118 -23.94 3.45 14.26
N ILE A 119 -24.60 2.42 14.81
CA ILE A 119 -25.84 2.61 15.58
C ILE A 119 -25.60 3.31 16.93
N THR A 120 -24.36 3.26 17.45
CA THR A 120 -23.95 3.94 18.67
C THR A 120 -23.37 5.34 18.40
N GLY A 121 -23.35 5.79 17.14
CA GLY A 121 -22.85 7.12 16.74
C GLY A 121 -21.33 7.21 16.58
N HIS A 122 -20.60 6.08 16.61
CA HIS A 122 -19.16 6.00 16.40
C HIS A 122 -18.84 5.76 14.93
N PHE A 123 -18.57 6.84 14.19
CA PHE A 123 -18.31 6.79 12.74
C PHE A 123 -16.83 6.57 12.36
N TRP A 124 -15.89 6.67 13.30
CA TRP A 124 -14.46 6.51 13.04
C TRP A 124 -14.08 5.19 12.35
N PRO A 125 -14.65 4.02 12.73
CA PRO A 125 -14.35 2.75 12.07
C PRO A 125 -14.68 2.72 10.57
N LEU A 126 -15.56 3.62 10.10
CA LEU A 126 -15.90 3.74 8.68
C LEU A 126 -14.68 4.03 7.81
N VAL A 127 -13.73 4.83 8.31
CA VAL A 127 -12.50 5.18 7.58
C VAL A 127 -11.70 3.91 7.27
N THR A 128 -11.51 3.06 8.28
CA THR A 128 -10.84 1.77 8.12
C THR A 128 -11.62 0.85 7.20
N GLU A 129 -12.93 0.78 7.35
CA GLU A 129 -13.76 -0.12 6.56
C GLU A 129 -13.77 0.24 5.06
N VAL A 130 -13.77 1.53 4.73
CA VAL A 130 -13.64 2.00 3.35
C VAL A 130 -12.32 1.51 2.73
N ILE A 131 -11.22 1.52 3.49
CA ILE A 131 -9.94 0.99 3.01
C ILE A 131 -10.04 -0.52 2.78
N LEU A 132 -10.60 -1.27 3.73
CA LEU A 132 -10.62 -2.74 3.69
C LEU A 132 -11.65 -3.33 2.71
N VAL A 133 -12.83 -2.71 2.57
CA VAL A 133 -13.95 -3.26 1.78
C VAL A 133 -14.10 -2.61 0.41
N ILE A 134 -13.48 -1.45 0.18
CA ILE A 134 -13.51 -0.80 -1.14
C ILE A 134 -12.12 -0.78 -1.76
N PHE A 135 -11.13 -0.14 -1.13
CA PHE A 135 -9.83 0.04 -1.77
C PHE A 135 -9.04 -1.26 -1.89
N ALA A 136 -9.00 -2.09 -0.85
CA ALA A 136 -8.30 -3.38 -0.88
C ALA A 136 -8.83 -4.31 -1.98
N PRO A 137 -10.14 -4.63 -2.11
CA PRO A 137 -10.61 -5.50 -3.18
C PRO A 137 -10.37 -4.91 -4.57
N LEU A 138 -10.43 -3.57 -4.73
CA LEU A 138 -10.08 -2.93 -6.00
C LEU A 138 -8.60 -3.12 -6.36
N VAL A 139 -7.69 -2.96 -5.40
CA VAL A 139 -6.25 -3.22 -5.58
C VAL A 139 -6.01 -4.69 -5.91
N LEU A 140 -6.62 -5.60 -5.17
CA LEU A 140 -6.54 -7.05 -5.39
C LEU A 140 -6.98 -7.41 -6.81
N TRP A 141 -8.13 -6.90 -7.24
CA TRP A 141 -8.65 -7.12 -8.59
C TRP A 141 -7.68 -6.61 -9.65
N ARG A 142 -7.17 -5.39 -9.49
CA ARG A 142 -6.26 -4.74 -10.46
C ARG A 142 -4.92 -5.46 -10.56
N LEU A 143 -4.34 -5.88 -9.43
CA LEU A 143 -3.07 -6.60 -9.41
C LEU A 143 -3.20 -8.04 -9.94
N SER A 144 -4.37 -8.65 -9.80
CA SER A 144 -4.63 -10.02 -10.30
C SER A 144 -4.77 -10.08 -11.83
N ARG A 145 -4.97 -8.96 -12.52
CA ARG A 145 -5.14 -8.96 -13.99
C ARG A 145 -3.91 -9.53 -14.71
N PRO A 146 -4.10 -10.34 -15.77
CA PRO A 146 -2.99 -10.86 -16.56
C PRO A 146 -2.11 -9.78 -17.19
N ALA A 147 -2.71 -8.64 -17.57
CA ALA A 147 -1.97 -7.49 -18.10
C ALA A 147 -0.97 -6.94 -17.08
N THR A 148 -1.39 -6.79 -15.82
CA THR A 148 -0.52 -6.37 -14.71
C THR A 148 0.59 -7.38 -14.49
N GLY A 149 0.26 -8.68 -14.49
CA GLY A 149 1.26 -9.75 -14.35
C GLY A 149 2.30 -9.77 -15.47
N ARG A 150 1.90 -9.47 -16.71
CA ARG A 150 2.87 -9.33 -17.83
C ARG A 150 3.77 -8.14 -17.63
N TRP A 151 3.23 -6.99 -17.24
CA TRP A 151 4.02 -5.77 -16.99
C TRP A 151 5.11 -6.00 -15.93
N PHE A 152 4.77 -6.61 -14.79
CA PHE A 152 5.75 -6.93 -13.74
C PHE A 152 6.81 -7.95 -14.16
N LYS A 153 6.56 -8.74 -15.21
CA LYS A 153 7.56 -9.68 -15.77
C LYS A 153 8.49 -9.02 -16.79
N THR A 154 8.04 -7.95 -17.44
CA THR A 154 8.76 -7.34 -18.57
C THR A 154 9.47 -6.04 -18.22
N VAL A 155 8.99 -5.30 -17.22
CA VAL A 155 9.56 -4.00 -16.85
C VAL A 155 10.86 -4.15 -16.04
N SER A 156 11.86 -3.34 -16.34
CA SER A 156 13.06 -3.23 -15.50
C SER A 156 12.82 -2.30 -14.31
N ALA A 157 13.57 -2.47 -13.21
CA ALA A 157 13.42 -1.61 -12.04
C ALA A 157 13.72 -0.14 -12.33
N ALA A 158 14.67 0.14 -13.24
CA ALA A 158 15.00 1.49 -13.66
C ALA A 158 13.83 2.13 -14.43
N GLU A 159 13.25 1.39 -15.38
CA GLU A 159 12.11 1.85 -16.18
C GLU A 159 10.86 2.07 -15.32
N ALA A 160 10.57 1.17 -14.38
CA ALA A 160 9.46 1.31 -13.45
C ALA A 160 9.61 2.56 -12.56
N ARG A 161 10.81 2.81 -12.03
CA ARG A 161 11.10 4.02 -11.23
C ARG A 161 11.03 5.30 -12.04
N GLN A 162 11.43 5.27 -13.30
CA GLN A 162 11.33 6.42 -14.21
C GLN A 162 9.86 6.78 -14.47
N ARG A 163 9.02 5.77 -14.73
CA ARG A 163 7.57 5.95 -14.97
C ARG A 163 6.81 6.37 -13.70
N HIS A 164 7.23 5.89 -12.54
CA HIS A 164 6.68 6.23 -11.24
C HIS A 164 7.59 7.19 -10.45
N GLY A 165 8.19 8.16 -11.15
CA GLY A 165 9.09 9.17 -10.58
C GLY A 165 8.46 10.56 -10.52
N GLY A 166 9.25 11.54 -10.07
CA GLY A 166 8.88 12.96 -10.09
C GLY A 166 7.61 13.28 -9.31
N LYS A 167 6.68 14.04 -9.94
CA LYS A 167 5.43 14.51 -9.31
C LYS A 167 4.52 13.37 -8.84
N TRP A 168 4.57 12.22 -9.51
CA TRP A 168 3.76 11.05 -9.14
C TRP A 168 4.07 10.58 -7.72
N VAL A 169 5.36 10.48 -7.37
CA VAL A 169 5.80 10.03 -6.04
C VAL A 169 5.30 10.97 -4.95
N TRP A 170 5.42 12.28 -5.17
CA TRP A 170 4.95 13.28 -4.23
C TRP A 170 3.44 13.23 -4.02
N PHE A 171 2.68 13.01 -5.11
CA PHE A 171 1.24 12.82 -5.03
C PHE A 171 0.91 11.58 -4.18
N ILE A 172 1.53 10.43 -4.45
CA ILE A 172 1.32 9.21 -3.67
C ILE A 172 1.72 9.39 -2.19
N ALA A 173 2.85 10.05 -1.93
CA ALA A 173 3.31 10.34 -0.58
C ALA A 173 2.32 11.24 0.18
N LEU A 174 1.75 12.27 -0.47
CA LEU A 174 0.74 13.13 0.14
C LEU A 174 -0.50 12.33 0.56
N PHE A 175 -1.04 11.50 -0.35
CA PHE A 175 -2.20 10.66 -0.04
C PHE A 175 -1.89 9.62 1.03
N ALA A 176 -0.70 9.04 1.02
CA ALA A 176 -0.24 8.13 2.06
C ALA A 176 -0.17 8.82 3.43
N ILE A 177 0.37 10.03 3.51
CA ILE A 177 0.44 10.79 4.76
C ILE A 177 -0.96 11.12 5.28
N VAL A 178 -1.83 11.68 4.44
CA VAL A 178 -3.20 12.03 4.83
C VAL A 178 -3.99 10.80 5.26
N GLY A 179 -3.95 9.73 4.45
CA GLY A 179 -4.62 8.47 4.75
C GLY A 179 -4.09 7.79 6.01
N GLY A 180 -2.77 7.78 6.20
CA GLY A 180 -2.12 7.22 7.37
C GLY A 180 -2.50 7.95 8.66
N ILE A 181 -2.48 9.30 8.64
CA ILE A 181 -2.92 10.10 9.79
C ILE A 181 -4.39 9.83 10.11
N LEU A 182 -5.28 9.87 9.11
CA LEU A 182 -6.71 9.58 9.29
C LEU A 182 -6.93 8.18 9.88
N GLN A 183 -6.18 7.19 9.41
CA GLN A 183 -6.27 5.83 9.88
C GLN A 183 -5.72 5.66 11.30
N THR A 184 -4.65 6.36 11.67
CA THR A 184 -4.18 6.40 13.06
C THR A 184 -5.26 6.95 13.97
N LEU A 185 -5.89 8.07 13.59
CA LEU A 185 -6.98 8.66 14.35
C LEU A 185 -8.17 7.70 14.47
N ALA A 186 -8.55 7.03 13.38
CA ALA A 186 -9.65 6.07 13.38
C ALA A 186 -9.40 4.90 14.35
N VAL A 187 -8.18 4.39 14.43
CA VAL A 187 -7.83 3.27 15.31
C VAL A 187 -7.76 3.69 16.78
N MET A 188 -7.42 4.95 17.05
CA MET A 188 -7.27 5.47 18.43
C MET A 188 -8.57 6.03 19.02
N ASN A 189 -9.56 6.35 18.19
CA ASN A 189 -10.89 6.79 18.61
C ASN A 189 -11.93 5.65 18.55
N LYS A 190 -11.55 4.48 19.09
CA LYS A 190 -12.45 3.33 19.26
C LYS A 190 -13.41 3.52 20.42
#